data_AF-A0A5N6U4N4-F1
#
_entry.id   AF-A0A5N6U4N4-F1
#
_cell.length_a   1.000
_cell.length_b   1.000
_cell.length_c   1.000
_cell.angle_alpha   90.00
_cell.angle_beta   90.00
_cell.angle_gamma   90.00
#
_symmetry.space_group_name_H-M   'P 1'
#
loop_
_entity.id
_entity.type
_entity.pdbx_description
1 polymer ?
#
loop_
_entity_poly.entity_id
_entity_poly.type
_entity_poly.pdbx_seq_one_letter_code
_entity_poly.pdbx_strand_id
1 'polypeptide(L)'
;MDGRPLVFDLKGSTITIPDIPGRPPSTRILHIKRVWRDIFERELGLIHVLCLVENILTRERHIAKIRYELNPKHFKFDNLHAQRDLAEYRFKCEVDAARLLGDNEYGPRYMTHWKQIQSINMPFPGGLIYFLIMGTVPGDIIPENLHDKLTDAQRVDIRRQLTRMLE
;
A
#
# COMPACT_ATOMS: atom_id res chain seq x y z
N MET A 1 -4.94 -27.67 0.83
CA MET A 1 -3.89 -26.90 1.51
C MET A 1 -3.91 -25.50 0.95
N ASP A 2 -4.30 -24.51 1.74
CA ASP A 2 -4.29 -23.11 1.33
C ASP A 2 -2.84 -22.63 1.19
N GLY A 3 -2.27 -22.84 0.00
CA GLY A 3 -0.92 -22.45 -0.37
C GLY A 3 -0.77 -20.94 -0.50
N ARG A 4 -0.92 -20.22 0.62
CA ARG A 4 -0.49 -18.82 0.72
C ARG A 4 1.04 -18.80 0.82
N PRO A 5 1.73 -18.01 -0.02
CA PRO A 5 3.17 -17.84 0.10
C PRO A 5 3.50 -17.17 1.44
N LEU A 6 4.64 -17.53 2.04
CA LEU A 6 5.17 -16.87 3.24
C LEU A 6 5.30 -15.37 2.95
N VAL A 7 4.64 -14.56 3.76
CA VAL A 7 4.65 -13.11 3.66
C VAL A 7 5.97 -12.61 4.22
N PHE A 8 6.67 -11.79 3.44
CA PHE A 8 7.95 -11.22 3.85
C PHE A 8 7.74 -10.22 4.99
N ASP A 9 8.46 -10.40 6.11
CA ASP A 9 8.38 -9.48 7.23
C ASP A 9 9.11 -8.17 6.89
N LEU A 10 8.32 -7.15 6.60
CA LEU A 10 8.81 -5.81 6.30
C LEU A 10 8.99 -4.95 7.56
N LYS A 11 8.59 -5.42 8.75
CA LYS A 11 8.67 -4.63 9.97
C LYS A 11 10.14 -4.32 10.32
N GLY A 12 10.42 -3.05 10.63
CA GLY A 12 11.78 -2.59 10.91
C GLY A 12 12.65 -2.40 9.66
N SER A 13 12.13 -2.72 8.47
CA SER A 13 12.83 -2.42 7.21
C SER A 13 12.71 -0.94 6.85
N THR A 14 13.56 -0.52 5.92
CA THR A 14 13.64 0.85 5.45
C THR A 14 13.32 0.92 3.96
N ILE A 15 12.53 1.91 3.56
CA ILE A 15 12.16 2.20 2.19
C ILE A 15 12.86 3.48 1.75
N THR A 16 13.40 3.44 0.55
CA THR A 16 14.14 4.55 -0.06
C THR A 16 13.31 5.08 -1.22
N ILE A 17 12.85 6.33 -1.13
CA ILE A 17 12.02 6.96 -2.16
C ILE A 17 12.67 8.27 -2.57
N PRO A 18 12.87 8.54 -3.87
CA PRO A 18 13.37 9.84 -4.32
C PRO A 18 12.34 10.94 -4.04
N ASP A 19 12.80 12.12 -3.60
CA ASP A 19 11.92 13.25 -3.30
C ASP A 19 11.15 13.78 -4.52
N ILE A 20 11.78 13.73 -5.70
CA ILE A 20 11.21 14.24 -6.95
C ILE A 20 11.45 13.19 -8.05
N PRO A 21 10.41 12.75 -8.78
CA PRO A 21 10.58 11.92 -9.97
C PRO A 21 11.52 12.63 -10.97
N GLY A 22 12.70 12.07 -11.24
CA GLY A 22 13.62 12.57 -12.27
C GLY A 22 14.66 13.63 -11.84
N ARG A 23 14.85 13.91 -10.54
CA ARG A 23 15.99 14.73 -10.05
C ARG A 23 16.95 13.92 -9.17
N PRO A 24 18.24 14.32 -9.06
CA PRO A 24 19.16 13.70 -8.11
C PRO A 24 18.61 13.83 -6.68
N PRO A 25 18.72 12.79 -5.85
CA PRO A 25 17.79 12.60 -4.76
C PRO A 25 18.28 13.35 -3.51
N SER A 26 17.48 14.28 -3.02
CA SER A 26 17.19 14.20 -1.60
C SER A 26 16.34 12.93 -1.45
N THR A 27 16.92 11.93 -0.80
CA THR A 27 16.31 10.60 -0.66
C THR A 27 15.48 10.61 0.60
N ARG A 28 14.16 10.36 0.51
CA ARG A 28 13.37 10.03 1.70
C ARG A 28 13.69 8.62 2.13
N ILE A 29 14.10 8.50 3.37
CA ILE A 29 14.33 7.23 4.02
C ILE A 29 13.20 7.03 5.02
N LEU A 30 12.31 6.09 4.73
CA LEU A 30 11.11 5.81 5.50
C LEU A 30 11.28 4.48 6.24
N HIS A 31 11.18 4.50 7.56
CA HIS A 31 11.31 3.31 8.39
C HIS A 31 9.92 2.71 8.70
N ILE A 32 9.74 1.41 8.45
CA ILE A 32 8.47 0.71 8.67
C ILE A 32 8.29 0.46 10.17
N LYS A 33 7.39 1.23 10.79
CA LYS A 33 7.09 1.15 12.23
C LYS A 33 6.14 0.01 12.55
N ARG A 34 5.14 -0.20 11.70
CA ARG A 34 4.07 -1.18 11.93
C ARG A 34 3.51 -1.65 10.61
N VAL A 35 3.38 -2.96 10.45
CA VAL A 35 2.58 -3.57 9.38
C VAL A 35 1.16 -3.78 9.92
N TRP A 36 0.17 -3.37 9.13
CA TRP A 36 -1.23 -3.45 9.52
C TRP A 36 -1.95 -4.63 8.89
N ARG A 37 -1.72 -4.84 7.59
CA ARG A 37 -2.29 -5.95 6.84
C ARG A 37 -1.43 -6.25 5.63
N ASP A 38 -1.51 -7.50 5.22
CA ASP A 38 -1.00 -8.02 3.97
C ASP A 38 -2.14 -8.74 3.24
N ILE A 39 -2.24 -8.53 1.93
CA ILE A 39 -3.26 -9.14 1.08
C ILE A 39 -2.56 -9.81 -0.07
N PHE A 40 -2.83 -11.10 -0.25
CA PHE A 40 -2.35 -11.86 -1.40
C PHE A 40 -3.30 -11.71 -2.58
N GLU A 41 -2.85 -11.00 -3.61
CA GLU A 41 -3.56 -10.87 -4.88
C GLU A 41 -3.05 -11.96 -5.84
N ARG A 42 -3.65 -13.15 -5.71
CA ARG A 42 -3.25 -14.35 -6.45
C ARG A 42 -3.24 -14.14 -7.96
N GLU A 43 -4.23 -13.43 -8.50
CA GLU A 43 -4.41 -13.22 -9.94
C GLU A 43 -3.24 -12.50 -10.59
N LEU A 44 -2.57 -11.60 -9.85
CA LEU A 44 -1.42 -10.83 -10.33
C LEU A 44 -0.10 -11.34 -9.76
N GLY A 45 -0.14 -12.31 -8.85
CA GLY A 45 1.05 -12.79 -8.14
C GLY A 45 1.70 -11.70 -7.29
N LEU A 46 0.89 -10.88 -6.62
CA LEU A 46 1.36 -9.77 -5.78
C LEU A 46 1.00 -9.99 -4.31
N ILE A 47 1.83 -9.45 -3.42
CA ILE A 47 1.44 -9.16 -2.04
C ILE A 47 1.29 -7.65 -1.88
N HIS A 48 0.18 -7.23 -1.28
CA HIS A 48 -0.10 -5.84 -0.93
C HIS A 48 0.03 -5.67 0.57
N VAL A 49 0.99 -4.87 1.02
CA VAL A 49 1.21 -4.57 2.43
C VAL A 49 0.81 -3.13 2.70
N LEU A 50 -0.04 -2.93 3.71
CA LEU A 50 -0.35 -1.60 4.25
C LEU A 50 0.40 -1.42 5.56
N CYS A 51 1.16 -0.36 5.70
CA CYS A 51 1.99 -0.11 6.88
C CYS A 51 2.09 1.37 7.25
N LEU A 52 2.40 1.60 8.53
CA LEU A 52 2.81 2.90 9.05
C LEU A 52 4.32 3.05 8.85
N VAL A 53 4.72 4.15 8.24
CA VAL A 53 6.11 4.51 8.03
C VAL A 53 6.43 5.85 8.67
N GLU A 54 7.68 6.02 9.10
CA GLU A 54 8.19 7.26 9.68
C GLU A 54 9.40 7.72 8.88
N ASN A 55 9.40 8.99 8.44
CA ASN A 55 10.58 9.59 7.85
C ASN A 55 11.66 9.74 8.93
N ILE A 56 12.84 9.16 8.70
CA ILE A 56 13.88 9.14 9.74
C ILE A 56 14.43 10.53 10.07
N LEU A 57 14.38 11.47 9.11
CA LEU A 57 14.91 12.81 9.26
C LEU A 57 13.86 13.74 9.89
N THR A 58 12.66 13.78 9.30
CA THR A 58 11.61 14.72 9.73
C THR A 58 10.74 14.19 10.87
N ARG A 59 10.80 12.87 11.16
CA ARG A 59 9.92 12.15 12.09
C ARG A 59 8.44 12.18 11.71
N GLU A 60 8.10 12.71 10.53
CA GLU A 60 6.74 12.68 10.01
C GLU A 60 6.30 11.27 9.72
N ARG A 61 5.05 10.97 10.06
CA ARG A 61 4.44 9.66 9.85
C ARG A 61 3.55 9.68 8.62
N HIS A 62 3.57 8.57 7.90
CA HIS A 62 2.80 8.38 6.67
C HIS A 62 2.24 6.96 6.62
N ILE A 63 1.22 6.78 5.78
CA ILE A 63 0.73 5.47 5.36
C ILE A 63 1.49 5.08 4.10
N ALA A 64 2.04 3.87 4.06
CA ALA A 64 2.59 3.29 2.85
C ALA A 64 1.77 2.06 2.44
N LYS A 65 1.36 2.03 1.18
CA LYS A 65 0.90 0.81 0.52
C LYS A 65 2.01 0.30 -0.40
N ILE A 66 2.54 -0.85 -0.05
CA ILE A 66 3.65 -1.51 -0.74
C ILE A 66 3.06 -2.68 -1.51
N ARG A 67 3.41 -2.82 -2.79
CA ARG A 67 3.05 -4.00 -3.58
C ARG A 67 4.33 -4.63 -4.12
N TYR A 68 4.56 -5.91 -3.89
CA TYR A 68 5.74 -6.60 -4.45
C TYR A 68 5.33 -7.85 -5.21
N GLU A 69 5.99 -8.06 -6.35
CA GLU A 69 5.87 -9.29 -7.15
C GLU A 69 6.39 -10.50 -6.38
N LEU A 70 5.71 -11.62 -6.55
CA LEU A 70 6.19 -12.94 -6.17
C LEU A 70 6.79 -13.64 -7.39
N ASN A 71 7.55 -14.70 -7.14
CA ASN A 71 8.18 -15.46 -8.21
C ASN A 71 7.09 -16.08 -9.13
N PRO A 72 7.03 -15.69 -10.42
CA PRO A 72 5.95 -16.08 -11.33
C PRO A 72 5.91 -17.60 -11.60
N LYS A 73 7.00 -18.34 -11.31
CA LYS A 73 7.03 -19.81 -11.46
C LYS A 73 6.01 -20.54 -10.59
N HIS A 74 5.49 -19.89 -9.54
CA HIS A 74 4.45 -20.46 -8.67
C HIS A 74 3.02 -20.15 -9.14
N PHE A 75 2.88 -19.51 -10.30
CA PHE A 75 1.61 -19.06 -10.84
C PHE A 75 1.42 -19.59 -12.26
N LYS A 76 0.17 -19.87 -12.62
CA LYS A 76 -0.21 -20.30 -13.96
C LYS A 76 -0.63 -19.08 -14.78
N PHE A 77 0.35 -18.27 -15.16
CA PHE A 77 0.12 -17.12 -16.03
C PHE A 77 0.27 -17.54 -17.50
N ASP A 78 -0.73 -17.25 -18.32
CA ASP A 78 -0.67 -17.50 -19.75
C ASP A 78 0.35 -16.58 -20.44
N ASN A 79 0.46 -15.34 -19.96
CA ASN A 79 1.41 -14.35 -20.46
C ASN A 79 1.93 -13.47 -19.32
N LEU A 80 3.18 -13.67 -18.91
CA LEU A 80 3.82 -12.90 -17.84
C LEU A 80 3.92 -11.41 -18.13
N HIS A 81 4.14 -11.03 -19.39
CA HIS A 81 4.22 -9.62 -19.78
C HIS A 81 2.87 -8.93 -19.60
N ALA A 82 1.80 -9.54 -20.11
CA ALA A 82 0.45 -8.99 -19.95
C ALA A 82 0.04 -8.89 -18.47
N GLN A 83 0.44 -9.85 -17.63
CA GLN A 83 0.20 -9.79 -16.19
C GLN A 83 0.93 -8.62 -15.51
N ARG A 84 2.18 -8.35 -15.93
CA ARG A 84 2.94 -7.20 -15.44
C ARG A 84 2.33 -5.88 -15.87
N ASP A 85 1.91 -5.78 -17.13
CA ASP A 85 1.23 -4.58 -17.65
C ASP A 85 -0.07 -4.31 -16.88
N LEU A 86 -0.85 -5.37 -16.60
CA LEU A 86 -2.07 -5.27 -15.81
C LEU A 86 -1.80 -4.84 -14.36
N ALA A 87 -0.76 -5.39 -13.74
CA ALA A 87 -0.33 -5.00 -12.39
C ALA A 87 0.08 -3.51 -12.33
N GLU A 88 0.87 -3.05 -13.30
CA GLU A 88 1.27 -1.65 -13.40
C GLU A 88 0.07 -0.73 -13.68
N TYR A 89 -0.82 -1.13 -14.59
CA TYR A 89 -2.05 -0.40 -14.87
C TYR A 89 -2.94 -0.25 -13.62
N ARG A 90 -3.19 -1.35 -12.89
CA ARG A 90 -3.95 -1.33 -11.63
C ARG A 90 -3.26 -0.51 -10.54
N PHE A 91 -1.93 -0.43 -10.54
CA PHE A 91 -1.20 0.45 -9.63
C PHE A 91 -1.41 1.92 -9.98
N LYS A 92 -1.29 2.30 -11.26
CA LYS A 92 -1.55 3.67 -11.73
C LYS A 92 -2.98 4.11 -11.43
N CYS A 93 -3.97 3.26 -11.69
CA CYS A 93 -5.38 3.53 -11.35
C CYS A 93 -5.56 3.79 -9.85
N GLU A 94 -4.89 3.03 -8.97
CA GLU A 94 -4.97 3.29 -7.53
C GLU A 94 -4.27 4.60 -7.13
N VAL A 95 -3.12 4.93 -7.74
CA VAL A 95 -2.44 6.21 -7.52
C VAL A 95 -3.37 7.38 -7.88
N ASP A 96 -4.04 7.30 -9.04
CA ASP A 96 -4.97 8.35 -9.48
C ASP A 96 -6.21 8.43 -8.59
N ALA A 97 -6.76 7.29 -8.16
CA ALA A 97 -7.84 7.25 -7.19
C ALA A 97 -7.43 7.87 -5.84
N ALA A 98 -6.24 7.53 -5.32
CA ALA A 98 -5.74 8.09 -4.07
C ALA A 98 -5.52 9.60 -4.16
N ARG A 99 -5.06 10.10 -5.31
CA ARG A 99 -4.94 11.54 -5.57
C ARG A 99 -6.31 12.20 -5.55
N LEU A 100 -7.25 11.70 -6.36
CA LEU A 100 -8.60 12.26 -6.46
C LEU A 100 -9.32 12.27 -5.11
N LEU A 101 -9.31 11.15 -4.37
CA LEU A 101 -9.97 11.04 -3.07
C LEU A 101 -9.30 11.95 -2.02
N GLY A 102 -7.97 12.03 -2.02
CA GLY A 102 -7.21 12.88 -1.11
C GLY A 102 -7.45 14.37 -1.36
N ASP A 103 -7.53 14.79 -2.63
CA ASP A 103 -7.77 16.18 -3.02
C ASP A 103 -9.19 16.65 -2.67
N ASN A 104 -10.15 15.71 -2.55
CA ASN A 104 -11.52 15.99 -2.14
C ASN A 104 -11.81 15.66 -0.66
N GLU A 105 -10.76 15.46 0.15
CA GLU A 105 -10.87 15.17 1.60
C GLU A 105 -11.66 13.89 1.95
N TYR A 106 -11.89 12.99 0.98
CA TYR A 106 -12.57 11.70 1.17
C TYR A 106 -11.61 10.58 1.60
N GLY A 107 -10.31 10.86 1.68
CA GLY A 107 -9.33 9.87 2.07
C GLY A 107 -7.98 10.45 2.46
N PRO A 108 -7.00 9.58 2.73
CA PRO A 108 -5.62 9.98 2.97
C PRO A 108 -5.09 10.84 1.82
N ARG A 109 -4.54 12.02 2.15
CA ARG A 109 -3.91 12.88 1.14
C ARG A 109 -2.77 12.15 0.43
N TYR A 110 -2.82 12.06 -0.90
CA TYR A 110 -1.72 11.54 -1.69
C TYR A 110 -0.44 12.35 -1.46
N MET A 111 0.72 11.67 -1.33
CA MET A 111 2.01 12.35 -1.21
C MET A 111 2.94 12.03 -2.37
N THR A 112 3.23 10.75 -2.60
CA THR A 112 4.11 10.32 -3.69
C THR A 112 3.89 8.85 -4.02
N HIS A 113 4.39 8.41 -5.17
CA HIS A 113 4.48 7.00 -5.52
C HIS A 113 5.80 6.70 -6.22
N TRP A 114 6.26 5.46 -6.14
CA TRP A 114 7.52 5.03 -6.73
C TRP A 114 7.49 3.56 -7.14
N LYS A 115 8.29 3.20 -8.15
CA LYS A 115 8.52 1.83 -8.58
C LYS A 115 10.02 1.57 -8.62
N GLN A 116 10.44 0.38 -8.19
CA GLN A 116 11.83 -0.05 -8.34
C GLN A 116 11.93 -1.57 -8.48
N ILE A 117 13.16 -2.04 -8.70
CA ILE A 117 13.49 -3.46 -8.71
C ILE A 117 13.69 -3.94 -7.27
N GLN A 118 13.17 -5.13 -6.97
CA GLN A 118 13.36 -5.84 -5.72
C GLN A 118 14.83 -6.23 -5.52
N SER A 119 15.36 -5.95 -4.33
CA SER A 119 16.72 -6.33 -3.95
C SER A 119 16.84 -7.84 -3.72
N ILE A 120 18.08 -8.31 -3.53
CA ILE A 120 18.40 -9.74 -3.32
C ILE A 120 17.71 -10.36 -2.08
N ASN A 121 17.32 -9.54 -1.10
CA ASN A 121 16.71 -10.00 0.13
C ASN A 121 15.18 -10.10 0.05
N MET A 122 14.57 -9.74 -1.08
CA MET A 122 13.12 -9.77 -1.26
C MET A 122 12.65 -11.14 -1.78
N PRO A 123 11.34 -11.48 -1.69
CA PRO A 123 10.80 -12.77 -2.15
C PRO A 123 11.03 -13.09 -3.62
N PHE A 124 11.16 -12.06 -4.47
CA PHE A 124 11.50 -12.25 -5.87
C PHE A 124 12.56 -11.24 -6.31
N PRO A 125 13.86 -11.55 -6.11
CA PRO A 125 14.95 -10.70 -6.56
C PRO A 125 14.87 -10.43 -8.07
N GLY A 126 14.98 -9.17 -8.47
CA GLY A 126 14.78 -8.76 -9.87
C GLY A 126 13.31 -8.55 -10.27
N GLY A 127 12.35 -8.90 -9.41
CA GLY A 127 10.94 -8.54 -9.57
C GLY A 127 10.69 -7.06 -9.31
N LEU A 128 9.44 -6.61 -9.48
CA LEU A 128 9.05 -5.23 -9.22
C LEU A 128 8.46 -5.03 -7.83
N ILE A 129 8.73 -3.86 -7.24
CA ILE A 129 8.07 -3.37 -6.03
C ILE A 129 7.57 -1.94 -6.26
N TYR A 130 6.36 -1.67 -5.79
CA TYR A 130 5.63 -0.43 -5.94
C TYR A 130 5.34 0.15 -4.56
N PHE A 131 5.43 1.47 -4.44
CA PHE A 131 5.17 2.22 -3.22
C PHE A 131 4.15 3.32 -3.52
N LEU A 132 3.09 3.39 -2.74
CA LEU A 132 2.16 4.52 -2.69
C LEU A 132 2.20 5.09 -1.27
N ILE A 133 2.63 6.35 -1.13
CA ILE A 133 2.75 7.06 0.14
C ILE A 133 1.64 8.09 0.27
N MET A 134 0.96 8.05 1.40
CA MET A 134 -0.18 8.89 1.71
C MET A 134 -0.06 9.49 3.12
N GLY A 135 -0.75 10.59 3.38
CA GLY A 135 -0.86 11.18 4.70
C GLY A 135 -1.50 10.21 5.70
N THR A 136 -1.26 10.43 6.99
CA THR A 136 -2.00 9.71 8.03
C THR A 136 -3.42 10.26 8.12
N VAL A 137 -4.39 9.38 8.26
CA VAL A 137 -5.75 9.75 8.68
C VAL A 137 -5.87 9.57 10.20
N PRO A 138 -6.61 10.45 10.90
CA PRO A 138 -6.93 10.23 12.30
C PRO A 138 -7.80 8.97 12.44
N GLY A 139 -7.44 8.12 13.40
CA GLY A 139 -8.16 6.87 13.70
C GLY A 139 -7.27 5.63 13.71
N ASP A 140 -7.73 4.62 14.43
CA ASP A 140 -7.13 3.29 14.44
C ASP A 140 -7.81 2.37 13.44
N ILE A 141 -7.18 1.23 13.15
CA ILE A 141 -7.83 0.16 12.40
C ILE A 141 -9.08 -0.25 13.16
N ILE A 142 -10.20 -0.20 12.45
CA ILE A 142 -11.50 -0.68 12.92
C ILE A 142 -11.36 -2.19 13.19
N PRO A 143 -11.43 -2.65 14.46
CA PRO A 143 -11.43 -4.08 14.73
C PRO A 143 -12.72 -4.69 14.17
N GLU A 144 -12.67 -5.98 13.80
CA GLU A 144 -13.82 -6.68 13.22
C GLU A 144 -15.08 -6.61 14.11
N ASN A 145 -14.90 -6.51 15.43
CA ASN A 145 -15.98 -6.40 16.42
C ASN A 145 -16.34 -4.95 16.80
N LEU A 146 -15.89 -3.94 16.04
CA LEU A 146 -16.25 -2.55 16.35
C LEU A 146 -17.76 -2.35 16.29
N HIS A 147 -18.45 -3.04 15.38
CA HIS A 147 -19.89 -2.90 15.22
C HIS A 147 -20.66 -3.14 16.53
N ASP A 148 -20.20 -4.07 17.36
CA ASP A 148 -20.84 -4.41 18.64
C ASP A 148 -20.58 -3.37 19.74
N LYS A 149 -19.59 -2.49 19.52
CA LYS A 149 -19.16 -1.45 20.48
C LYS A 149 -19.66 -0.06 20.12
N LEU A 150 -20.24 0.12 18.92
CA LEU A 150 -20.76 1.40 18.47
C LEU A 150 -22.18 1.62 18.99
N THR A 151 -22.43 2.83 19.47
CA THR A 151 -23.80 3.27 19.76
C THR A 151 -24.57 3.49 18.45
N ASP A 152 -25.90 3.46 18.51
CA ASP A 152 -26.73 3.68 17.31
C ASP A 152 -26.49 5.05 16.68
N ALA A 153 -26.24 6.08 17.49
CA ALA A 153 -25.87 7.41 17.00
C ALA A 153 -24.55 7.40 16.23
N GLN A 154 -23.53 6.68 16.73
CA GLN A 154 -22.25 6.53 16.02
C GLN A 154 -22.40 5.74 14.72
N ARG A 155 -23.25 4.71 14.68
CA ARG A 155 -23.53 3.95 13.46
C ARG A 155 -24.20 4.82 12.39
N VAL A 156 -25.15 5.65 12.77
CA VAL A 156 -25.82 6.61 11.86
C VAL A 156 -24.81 7.60 11.30
N ASP A 157 -23.91 8.13 12.13
CA ASP A 157 -22.90 9.08 11.66
C ASP A 157 -21.88 8.43 10.71
N ILE A 158 -21.36 7.24 11.05
CA ILE A 158 -20.47 6.47 10.17
C ILE A 158 -21.15 6.18 8.83
N ARG A 159 -22.42 5.75 8.85
CA ARG A 159 -23.18 5.50 7.61
C ARG A 159 -23.28 6.76 6.76
N ARG A 160 -23.60 7.91 7.36
CA ARG A 160 -23.68 9.19 6.65
C ARG A 160 -22.33 9.59 6.03
N GLN A 161 -21.23 9.39 6.74
CA GLN A 161 -19.89 9.65 6.21
C GLN A 161 -19.56 8.72 5.03
N LEU A 162 -19.85 7.41 5.16
CA LEU A 162 -19.66 6.45 4.08
C LEU A 162 -20.52 6.79 2.85
N THR A 163 -21.78 7.18 3.03
CA THR A 163 -22.65 7.61 1.93
C THR A 163 -22.05 8.79 1.17
N ARG A 164 -21.58 9.83 1.88
CA ARG A 164 -20.93 11.00 1.25
C ARG A 164 -19.64 10.68 0.51
N MET A 165 -18.95 9.59 0.87
CA MET A 165 -17.75 9.14 0.18
C MET A 165 -18.06 8.29 -1.06
N LEU A 166 -19.26 7.72 -1.14
CA LEU A 166 -19.67 6.76 -2.19
C LEU A 166 -20.61 7.38 -3.24
N GLU A 167 -21.24 8.52 -2.94
CA GLU A 167 -22.08 9.33 -3.83
C GLU A 167 -21.28 10.44 -4.52
#